data_AF-A0A3D5YM23-F1
#
_entry.id   AF-A0A3D5YM23-F1
#
_cell.length_a   1.000
_cell.length_b   1.000
_cell.length_c   1.000
_cell.angle_alpha   90.00
_cell.angle_beta   90.00
_cell.angle_gamma   90.00
#
_symmetry.space_group_name_H-M   'P 1'
#
loop_
_entity.id
_entity.type
_entity.pdbx_description
1 polymer ?
#
loop_
_entity_poly.entity_id
_entity_poly.type
_entity_poly.pdbx_seq_one_letter_code
_entity_poly.pdbx_strand_id
1 'polypeptide(L)'
;MNRITTLLLVLCTSASAFGWGLTGHRIVGHIAMDHLNNKVRAHIIDVLGGEDLAMVANWMDFIKSDRDYDTLKAWHYCTIPSLDDIDGHQHPEQGDVWMAI
;
A
#
# COMPACT_ATOMS: atom_id res chain seq x y z
N MET A 1 5.94 27.84 -31.18
CA MET A 1 5.65 27.76 -29.73
C MET A 1 6.91 28.16 -28.98
N ASN A 2 6.83 29.22 -28.19
CA ASN A 2 7.92 29.82 -27.41
C ASN A 2 8.35 28.84 -26.30
N ARG A 3 9.67 28.70 -26.08
CA ARG A 3 10.24 27.74 -25.11
C ARG A 3 9.67 27.89 -23.69
N ILE A 4 9.36 29.13 -23.32
CA ILE A 4 8.73 29.49 -22.04
C ILE A 4 7.31 28.89 -21.93
N THR A 5 6.53 28.97 -23.00
CA THR A 5 5.17 28.43 -23.06
C THR A 5 5.17 26.90 -22.97
N THR A 6 6.13 26.24 -23.62
CA THR A 6 6.31 24.78 -23.49
C THR A 6 6.67 24.37 -22.06
N LEU A 7 7.55 25.12 -21.38
CA LEU A 7 7.97 24.83 -20.01
C LEU A 7 6.81 25.01 -19.01
N LEU A 8 6.03 26.09 -19.16
CA LEU A 8 4.83 26.34 -18.35
C LEU A 8 3.79 25.22 -18.52
N LEU A 9 3.61 24.71 -19.76
CA LEU A 9 2.66 23.62 -20.02
C LEU A 9 3.07 22.32 -19.30
N VAL A 10 4.37 21.99 -19.29
CA VAL A 10 4.90 20.79 -18.60
C VAL A 10 4.79 20.90 -17.08
N LEU A 11 5.02 22.09 -16.51
CA LEU A 11 4.90 22.30 -15.07
C LEU A 11 3.44 22.25 -14.57
N CYS A 12 2.48 22.55 -15.45
CA CYS A 12 1.05 22.47 -15.14
C CYS A 12 0.46 21.07 -15.28
N THR A 13 1.20 20.10 -15.84
CA THR A 13 0.73 18.71 -15.93
C THR A 13 1.16 17.93 -14.69
N SER A 14 0.20 17.55 -13.85
CA SER A 14 0.41 16.58 -12.77
C SER A 14 0.23 15.16 -13.32
N ALA A 15 1.28 14.34 -13.21
CA ALA A 15 1.18 12.90 -13.47
C ALA A 15 0.65 12.19 -12.22
N SER A 16 -0.31 11.28 -12.39
CA SER A 16 -0.73 10.40 -11.32
C SER A 16 0.41 9.44 -10.99
N ALA A 17 0.83 9.38 -9.73
CA ALA A 17 1.96 8.55 -9.31
C ALA A 17 1.61 7.05 -9.21
N PHE A 18 0.33 6.66 -9.27
CA PHE A 18 -0.16 5.28 -9.09
C PHE A 18 0.56 4.54 -7.96
N GLY A 19 0.73 5.23 -6.82
CA GLY A 19 1.58 4.76 -5.71
C GLY A 19 1.07 3.51 -4.99
N TRP A 20 -0.17 3.10 -5.27
CA TRP A 20 -0.83 1.92 -4.71
C TRP A 20 -1.50 1.09 -5.82
N GLY A 21 -2.10 -0.05 -5.47
CA GLY A 21 -2.61 -1.04 -6.43
C GLY A 21 -1.54 -2.04 -6.86
N LEU A 22 -1.79 -2.79 -7.94
CA LEU A 22 -0.98 -3.97 -8.29
C LEU A 22 0.52 -3.70 -8.38
N THR A 23 0.92 -2.58 -8.98
CA THR A 23 2.33 -2.22 -9.13
C THR A 23 2.86 -1.52 -7.88
N GLY A 24 2.09 -0.59 -7.29
CA GLY A 24 2.49 0.17 -6.11
C GLY A 24 2.82 -0.73 -4.91
N HIS A 25 1.95 -1.71 -4.61
CA HIS A 25 2.20 -2.66 -3.51
C HIS A 25 3.49 -3.46 -3.72
N ARG A 26 3.78 -3.91 -4.94
CA ARG A 26 5.02 -4.62 -5.25
C ARG A 26 6.25 -3.74 -5.08
N ILE A 27 6.17 -2.48 -5.53
CA ILE A 27 7.25 -1.51 -5.38
C ILE A 27 7.55 -1.28 -3.89
N VAL A 28 6.53 -1.08 -3.06
CA VAL A 28 6.72 -0.92 -1.61
C VAL A 28 7.37 -2.16 -0.99
N GLY A 29 6.89 -3.36 -1.34
CA GLY A 29 7.50 -4.62 -0.88
C GLY A 29 8.96 -4.78 -1.32
N HIS A 30 9.29 -4.37 -2.55
CA HIS A 30 10.65 -4.42 -3.07
C HIS A 30 11.58 -3.44 -2.34
N ILE A 31 11.15 -2.18 -2.21
CA ILE A 31 11.91 -1.16 -1.47
C ILE A 31 12.12 -1.61 -0.02
N ALA A 32 11.12 -2.20 0.63
CA ALA A 32 11.27 -2.75 1.97
C ALA A 32 12.36 -3.83 2.00
N MET A 33 12.33 -4.80 1.08
CA MET A 33 13.36 -5.86 1.00
C MET A 33 14.78 -5.32 0.82
N ASP A 34 14.96 -4.23 0.05
CA ASP A 34 16.27 -3.60 -0.17
C ASP A 34 16.84 -2.90 1.08
N HIS A 35 15.97 -2.48 2.00
CA HIS A 35 16.38 -1.81 3.24
C HIS A 35 16.54 -2.77 4.43
N LEU A 36 16.22 -4.05 4.28
CA LEU A 36 16.39 -5.05 5.31
C LEU A 36 17.84 -5.56 5.35
N ASN A 37 18.31 -5.90 6.55
CA ASN A 37 19.58 -6.62 6.67
C ASN A 37 19.45 -8.07 6.16
N ASN A 38 20.58 -8.67 5.79
CA ASN A 38 20.62 -10.00 5.17
C ASN A 38 19.97 -11.12 6.01
N LYS A 39 20.05 -11.04 7.35
CA LYS A 39 19.46 -12.05 8.24
C LYS A 39 17.93 -12.00 8.17
N VAL A 40 17.35 -10.81 8.21
CA VAL A 40 15.90 -10.63 8.11
C VAL A 40 15.41 -11.01 6.71
N ARG A 41 16.13 -10.60 5.66
CA ARG A 41 15.82 -10.95 4.28
C ARG A 41 15.75 -12.47 4.07
N ALA A 42 16.75 -13.20 4.57
CA ALA A 42 16.78 -14.66 4.48
C ALA A 42 15.62 -15.31 5.24
N HIS A 43 15.28 -14.79 6.42
CA HIS A 43 14.18 -15.32 7.22
C HIS A 43 12.81 -15.10 6.55
N ILE A 44 12.58 -13.93 5.95
CA ILE A 44 11.34 -13.66 5.20
C ILE A 44 11.18 -14.63 4.04
N ILE A 45 12.23 -14.82 3.24
CA ILE A 45 12.19 -15.74 2.09
C ILE A 45 11.90 -17.17 2.54
N ASP A 46 12.51 -17.62 3.64
CA ASP A 46 12.26 -18.95 4.20
C ASP A 46 10.80 -19.14 4.65
N VAL A 47 10.27 -18.20 5.43
CA VAL A 47 8.88 -18.24 5.95
C VAL A 47 7.85 -18.15 4.82
N LEU A 48 8.14 -17.38 3.77
CA LEU A 48 7.27 -17.24 2.59
C LEU A 48 7.50 -18.31 1.52
N GLY A 49 8.26 -19.38 1.82
CA GLY A 49 8.41 -20.51 0.89
C GLY A 49 9.18 -20.17 -0.39
N GLY A 50 10.12 -19.22 -0.33
CA GLY A 50 10.94 -18.77 -1.45
C GLY A 50 10.52 -17.44 -2.06
N GLU A 51 9.38 -16.88 -1.65
CA GLU A 51 8.88 -15.60 -2.15
C GLU A 51 9.43 -14.41 -1.33
N ASP A 52 9.53 -13.24 -1.97
CA ASP A 52 9.85 -11.99 -1.27
C ASP A 52 8.59 -11.15 -0.99
N LEU A 53 8.75 -10.05 -0.23
CA LEU A 53 7.63 -9.16 0.08
C LEU A 53 6.97 -8.56 -1.16
N ALA A 54 7.72 -8.32 -2.25
CA ALA A 54 7.16 -7.78 -3.48
C ALA A 54 6.22 -8.79 -4.16
N MET A 55 6.56 -10.08 -4.13
CA MET A 55 5.73 -11.14 -4.70
C MET A 55 4.39 -11.27 -3.98
N VAL A 56 4.40 -11.24 -2.64
CA VAL A 56 3.18 -11.43 -1.82
C VAL A 56 2.40 -10.13 -1.56
N ALA A 57 2.91 -8.97 -1.96
CA ALA A 57 2.36 -7.66 -1.58
C ALA A 57 0.88 -7.42 -1.92
N ASN A 58 0.33 -8.14 -2.91
CA ASN A 58 -1.07 -8.01 -3.34
C ASN A 58 -1.98 -9.12 -2.81
N TRP A 59 -1.44 -10.08 -2.03
CA TRP A 59 -2.20 -11.25 -1.59
C TRP A 59 -3.47 -10.87 -0.84
N MET A 60 -3.41 -9.88 0.06
CA MET A 60 -4.58 -9.42 0.81
C MET A 60 -5.67 -8.80 -0.09
N ASP A 61 -5.29 -8.09 -1.16
CA ASP A 61 -6.23 -7.57 -2.15
C ASP A 61 -6.89 -8.69 -2.97
N PHE A 62 -6.18 -9.78 -3.22
CA PHE A 62 -6.74 -10.96 -3.89
C PHE A 62 -7.72 -11.71 -2.98
N ILE A 63 -7.33 -11.98 -1.73
CA ILE A 63 -8.17 -12.74 -0.80
C ILE A 63 -9.44 -12.00 -0.43
N LYS A 64 -9.39 -10.68 -0.15
CA LYS A 64 -10.60 -9.90 0.18
C LYS A 64 -11.63 -9.82 -0.96
N SER A 65 -11.22 -10.20 -2.18
CA SER A 65 -12.10 -10.25 -3.35
C SER A 65 -12.94 -11.55 -3.39
N ASP A 66 -12.56 -12.55 -2.61
CA ASP A 66 -13.37 -13.73 -2.32
C ASP A 66 -14.39 -13.41 -1.21
N ARG A 67 -15.66 -13.78 -1.45
CA ARG A 67 -16.78 -13.48 -0.54
C ARG A 67 -16.64 -14.17 0.81
N ASP A 68 -15.95 -15.31 0.86
CA ASP A 68 -15.70 -16.02 2.10
C ASP A 68 -14.79 -15.21 3.06
N TYR A 69 -14.10 -14.18 2.55
CA TYR A 69 -13.18 -13.31 3.27
C TYR A 69 -13.61 -11.84 3.29
N ASP A 70 -14.91 -11.56 3.11
CA ASP A 70 -15.45 -10.21 3.08
C ASP A 70 -15.12 -9.36 4.31
N THR A 71 -14.92 -10.01 5.47
CA THR A 71 -14.52 -9.36 6.72
C THR A 71 -13.15 -8.67 6.63
N LEU A 72 -12.25 -9.13 5.74
CA LEU A 72 -10.91 -8.56 5.57
C LEU A 72 -10.91 -7.24 4.80
N LYS A 73 -12.03 -6.86 4.16
CA LYS A 73 -12.12 -5.60 3.40
C LYS A 73 -11.83 -4.39 4.28
N ALA A 74 -12.32 -4.42 5.52
CA ALA A 74 -12.20 -3.31 6.44
C ALA A 74 -10.74 -3.01 6.82
N TRP A 75 -9.86 -4.03 6.80
CA TRP A 75 -8.45 -3.89 7.18
C TRP A 75 -7.59 -3.13 6.15
N HIS A 76 -8.17 -2.73 5.01
CA HIS A 76 -7.45 -2.03 3.94
C HIS A 76 -7.51 -0.51 4.04
N TYR A 77 -8.30 0.04 4.96
CA TYR A 77 -8.47 1.47 5.13
C TYR A 77 -8.89 1.81 6.56
N CYS A 78 -8.75 3.08 6.92
CA CYS A 78 -9.41 3.66 8.09
C CYS A 78 -10.26 4.83 7.61
N THR A 79 -11.46 4.97 8.17
CA THR A 79 -12.37 6.08 7.84
C THR A 79 -12.26 7.13 8.94
N ILE A 80 -11.78 8.31 8.57
CA ILE A 80 -11.62 9.45 9.46
C ILE A 80 -12.61 10.53 9.00
N PRO A 81 -13.68 10.83 9.77
CA PRO A 81 -14.73 11.75 9.32
C PRO A 81 -14.26 13.19 9.14
N SER A 82 -13.29 13.65 9.95
CA SER A 82 -12.69 14.97 9.84
C SER A 82 -11.22 14.96 10.27
N LEU A 83 -10.44 15.98 9.87
CA LEU A 83 -9.02 16.07 10.26
C LEU A 83 -8.83 16.16 11.78
N ASP A 84 -9.78 16.75 12.50
CA ASP A 84 -9.74 16.87 13.96
C ASP A 84 -9.90 15.51 14.66
N ASP A 85 -10.41 14.49 13.95
CA ASP A 85 -10.65 13.15 14.49
C ASP A 85 -9.46 12.20 14.32
N ILE A 86 -8.35 12.61 13.69
CA ILE A 86 -7.25 11.68 13.34
C ILE A 86 -6.66 10.95 14.56
N ASP A 87 -6.40 11.68 15.63
CA ASP A 87 -5.78 11.15 16.85
C ASP A 87 -6.78 10.41 17.75
N GLY A 88 -8.08 10.68 17.58
CA GLY A 88 -9.17 10.14 18.41
C GLY A 88 -10.13 9.23 17.66
N HIS A 89 -9.80 8.82 16.44
CA HIS A 89 -10.71 8.05 15.58
C HIS A 89 -11.15 6.76 16.27
N GLN A 90 -12.42 6.42 16.11
CA GLN A 90 -12.98 5.20 16.67
C GLN A 90 -12.90 4.07 15.65
N HIS A 91 -12.33 2.95 16.08
CA HIS A 91 -12.30 1.74 15.27
C HIS A 91 -13.71 1.13 15.19
N PRO A 92 -14.18 0.75 13.99
CA PRO A 92 -15.46 0.07 13.86
C PRO A 92 -15.37 -1.39 14.34
N GLU A 93 -16.50 -2.05 14.55
CA GLU A 93 -16.55 -3.43 15.07
C GLU A 93 -15.81 -4.44 14.18
N GLN A 94 -15.93 -4.31 12.85
CA GLN A 94 -15.21 -5.12 11.87
C GLN A 94 -13.70 -4.82 11.78
N GLY A 95 -13.27 -3.75 12.45
CA GLY A 95 -11.91 -3.22 12.46
C GLY A 95 -11.49 -2.39 11.26
N ASP A 96 -10.21 -2.01 11.25
CA ASP A 96 -9.60 -1.16 10.23
C ASP A 96 -8.10 -1.45 10.08
N VAL A 97 -7.44 -0.70 9.19
CA VAL A 97 -6.01 -0.87 8.91
C VAL A 97 -5.11 -0.66 10.14
N TRP A 98 -5.51 0.13 11.13
CA TRP A 98 -4.69 0.36 12.33
C TRP A 98 -4.65 -0.87 13.22
N MET A 99 -5.76 -1.58 13.33
CA MET A 99 -5.83 -2.82 14.13
C MET A 99 -5.24 -4.04 13.43
N ALA A 100 -4.94 -3.93 12.12
CA ALA A 100 -4.39 -5.01 11.32
C ALA A 100 -2.85 -5.12 11.35
N ILE A 101 -2.16 -4.09 11.87
CA ILE A 101 -0.69 -4.00 11.96
C ILE A 101 -0.25 -4.20 13.43
#